data_AF-A0A660QNR7-F1
#
_entry.id   AF-A0A660QNR7-F1
#
_cell.length_a   1.000
_cell.length_b   1.000
_cell.length_c   1.000
_cell.angle_alpha   90.00
_cell.angle_beta   90.00
_cell.angle_gamma   90.00
#
_symmetry.space_group_name_H-M   'P 1'
#
loop_
_entity.id
_entity.type
_entity.pdbx_description
1 polymer ?
#
loop_
_entity_poly.entity_id
_entity_poly.type
_entity_poly.pdbx_seq_one_letter_code
_entity_poly.pdbx_strand_id
1 'polypeptide(L)' 'EWEIFGGVPNVVFSDAMIEYKGKYYVYYGAADNHIALATIDIDDVLKWCRER' A
#
# COMPACT_ATOMS: atom_id res chain seq x y z
N GLU A 1 -14.06 3.65 -2.96
CA GLU A 1 -14.40 4.03 -4.35
C GLU A 1 -13.16 4.09 -5.24
N TRP A 2 -12.13 4.84 -4.85
CA TRP A 2 -10.92 5.10 -5.64
C TRP A 2 -10.09 3.87 -6.06
N GLU A 3 -10.16 2.78 -5.32
CA GLU A 3 -9.47 1.50 -5.65
C GLU A 3 -10.38 0.54 -6.45
N ILE A 4 -11.69 0.80 -6.44
CA ILE A 4 -12.71 -0.09 -7.00
C ILE A 4 -13.07 0.36 -8.42
N PHE A 5 -13.16 1.67 -8.66
CA PHE A 5 -13.60 2.23 -9.93
C PHE A 5 -12.49 3.08 -10.57
N GLY A 6 -12.12 2.75 -11.82
CA GLY A 6 -11.15 3.51 -12.60
C GLY A 6 -10.81 2.85 -13.93
N GLY A 7 -9.66 3.19 -14.52
CA GLY A 7 -9.18 2.62 -15.78
C GLY A 7 -9.07 1.11 -15.74
N VAL A 8 -8.67 0.56 -14.58
CA VAL A 8 -8.74 -0.87 -14.27
C VAL A 8 -9.44 -1.06 -12.92
N PRO A 9 -10.66 -1.62 -12.88
CA PRO A 9 -11.43 -1.79 -11.64
C PRO A 9 -10.78 -2.77 -10.65
N ASN A 10 -10.98 -2.51 -9.34
CA ASN A 10 -10.52 -3.34 -8.22
C ASN A 10 -9.00 -3.58 -8.19
N VAL A 11 -8.22 -2.51 -8.37
CA VAL A 11 -6.75 -2.58 -8.38
C VAL A 11 -6.16 -1.76 -7.24
N VAL A 12 -5.25 -2.40 -6.52
CA VAL A 12 -4.25 -1.82 -5.64
C VAL A 12 -2.91 -2.37 -6.09
N PHE A 13 -2.04 -1.53 -6.63
CA PHE A 13 -0.74 -1.94 -7.14
C PHE A 13 0.38 -1.17 -6.43
N SER A 14 1.17 -1.85 -5.59
CA SER A 14 2.21 -1.19 -4.79
C SER A 14 3.44 -0.84 -5.62
N ASP A 15 3.78 0.44 -5.68
CA ASP A 15 4.86 0.95 -6.55
C ASP A 15 6.11 1.39 -5.76
N ALA A 16 5.92 1.89 -4.54
CA ALA A 16 7.03 2.30 -3.68
C ALA A 16 6.72 2.08 -2.20
N MET A 17 7.75 1.76 -1.43
CA MET A 17 7.69 1.60 0.01
C MET A 17 8.85 2.33 0.67
N ILE A 18 8.54 3.24 1.60
CA ILE A 18 9.54 4.06 2.30
C ILE A 18 9.44 3.79 3.81
N GLU A 19 10.55 3.49 4.45
CA GLU A 19 10.64 3.50 5.90
C GLU A 19 10.79 4.93 6.42
N TYR A 20 9.82 5.38 7.21
CA TYR A 20 9.87 6.70 7.81
C TYR A 20 9.18 6.70 9.17
N LYS A 21 9.87 7.18 10.21
CA LYS A 21 9.36 7.30 11.58
C LYS A 21 8.71 6.01 12.12
N GLY A 22 9.36 4.85 11.90
CA GLY A 22 8.89 3.55 12.40
C GLY A 22 7.72 2.94 11.62
N LYS A 23 7.31 3.55 10.51
CA LYS A 23 6.23 3.08 9.64
C LYS A 23 6.74 2.84 8.22
N TYR A 24 6.15 1.88 7.55
CA TYR A 24 6.18 1.79 6.09
C TYR A 24 5.13 2.74 5.52
N TYR A 25 5.57 3.60 4.62
CA TYR A 25 4.74 4.45 3.76
C TYR A 25 4.69 3.77 2.40
N VAL A 26 3.56 3.15 2.07
CA VAL A 26 3.38 2.42 0.82
C VAL A 26 2.59 3.29 -0.13
N TYR A 27 3.23 3.74 -1.19
CA TYR A 27 2.58 4.40 -2.31
C TYR A 27 2.13 3.36 -3.33
N TYR A 28 0.90 3.50 -3.81
CA TYR A 28 0.29 2.52 -4.70
C TYR A 28 -0.65 3.18 -5.70
N GLY A 29 -0.72 2.60 -6.89
CA GLY A 29 -1.77 2.88 -7.88
C GLY A 29 -3.13 2.34 -7.42
N ALA A 30 -4.15 3.20 -7.49
CA ALA A 30 -5.54 2.87 -7.18
C ALA A 30 -6.39 2.98 -8.46
N ALA A 31 -6.92 1.83 -8.88
CA ALA A 31 -7.74 1.65 -10.08
C ALA A 31 -7.17 2.29 -11.37
N ASP A 32 -5.84 2.29 -11.55
CA ASP A 32 -5.11 2.92 -12.66
C ASP A 32 -5.47 4.41 -12.91
N ASN A 33 -5.99 5.09 -11.89
CA ASN A 33 -6.44 6.47 -11.99
C ASN A 33 -5.79 7.40 -10.96
N HIS A 34 -5.40 6.85 -9.82
CA HIS A 34 -4.89 7.64 -8.70
C HIS A 34 -3.62 7.02 -8.12
N ILE A 35 -2.81 7.87 -7.48
CA ILE A 35 -1.76 7.43 -6.57
C ILE A 35 -2.25 7.70 -5.15
N ALA A 36 -2.24 6.66 -4.32
CA ALA A 36 -2.65 6.70 -2.93
C ALA A 36 -1.48 6.32 -2.01
N LEU A 37 -1.65 6.58 -0.72
CA LEU A 37 -0.66 6.30 0.32
C LEU A 37 -1.35 5.60 1.48
N ALA A 38 -0.80 4.45 1.87
CA ALA A 38 -1.14 3.75 3.10
C ALA A 38 0.07 3.71 4.05
N THR A 39 -0.19 3.64 5.36
CA THR A 39 0.87 3.50 6.36
C THR A 39 0.62 2.34 7.30
N ILE A 40 1.66 1.60 7.66
CA ILE A 40 1.60 0.51 8.64
C ILE A 40 2.88 0.49 9.48
N ASP A 41 2.80 0.06 10.74
CA ASP A 41 3.97 -0.07 11.60
C ASP A 41 4.90 -1.19 11.09
N ILE A 42 6.20 -0.93 11.09
CA ILE A 42 7.21 -1.86 10.56
C ILE A 42 7.17 -3.18 11.33
N ASP A 43 7.00 -3.11 12.65
CA ASP A 43 6.99 -4.29 13.53
C ASP A 43 5.81 -5.22 13.23
N ASP A 44 4.64 -4.68 12.86
CA ASP A 44 3.47 -5.48 12.49
C ASP A 44 3.71 -6.26 11.20
N VAL A 45 4.30 -5.61 10.19
CA VAL A 45 4.66 -6.26 8.92
C VAL A 45 5.71 -7.34 9.14
N LEU A 46 6.79 -7.03 9.87
CA LEU A 46 7.86 -7.98 10.13
C LEU A 46 7.39 -9.15 10.99
N LYS A 47 6.49 -8.91 11.94
CA LYS A 47 5.84 -9.97 12.71
C LYS A 47 5.05 -10.90 11.78
N TRP A 48 4.19 -10.34 10.93
CA TRP A 48 3.40 -11.11 9.98
C TRP A 48 4.27 -11.99 9.06
N CYS A 49 5.35 -11.43 8.50
CA CYS A 49 6.28 -12.16 7.63
C CYS A 49 7.06 -13.28 8.32
N ARG A 50 7.15 -13.28 9.66
CA ARG A 50 7.82 -14.35 10.43
C ARG A 50 6.86 -15.44 10.86
N GLU A 51 5.59 -15.11 11.04
CA GLU A 51 4.55 -16.01 11.55
C GLU A 51 3.81 -16.76 10.43
N ARG A 52 4.08 -16.44 9.17
CA ARG A 52 3.52 -17.08 7.98
C ARG A 52 4.60 -17.47 6.99
#